data_AF-A0A955YNK7-F1
#
_entry.id   AF-A0A955YNK7-F1
#
_cell.length_a   1.000
_cell.length_b   1.000
_cell.length_c   1.000
_cell.angle_alpha   90.00
_cell.angle_beta   90.00
_cell.angle_gamma   90.00
#
_symmetry.space_group_name_H-M   'P 1'
#
loop_
_entity.id
_entity.type
_entity.pdbx_description
1 polymer ?
#
loop_
_entity_poly.entity_id
_entity_poly.type
_entity_poly.pdbx_seq_one_letter_code
_entity_poly.pdbx_strand_id
1 'polypeptide(L)'
;MNQRRLRSKGEWPTWLLAAVIYFLWALVVAFHRELPLPILALLGGLTVAWHLSLQHEATHGHPTRIPWVNTLIVGAPLALYLPFPIYRESHLAHHRTRELSHPLEDSESFYVTEEQWARLGPVARGVLTVCQTLLGRIVLGPIHALVLFFQSEVRLFRIDTPRRVPIWVFHLFAVLLLVVGLEVFAGMPAWKYILCFAYPGLGITLVRSFHEHRPHPAWKGRSAMLEAGPFFRLLFLNNNLHALHHREPDVPWYELPRVYRQRRHELLGDIHDFHLPGGYAAMFRRYFVRPKDSPVYPSSL
;
A
#
# COMPACT_ATOMS: atom_id res chain seq x y z
N MET A 1 9.41 24.72 8.00
CA MET A 1 10.56 24.20 8.76
C MET A 1 10.37 24.58 10.22
N ASN A 2 9.91 23.67 11.09
CA ASN A 2 9.91 23.94 12.52
C ASN A 2 10.28 22.71 13.34
N GLN A 3 11.08 22.96 14.36
CA GLN A 3 11.86 22.01 15.12
C GLN A 3 11.01 21.21 16.10
N ARG A 4 10.98 19.88 15.92
CA ARG A 4 11.01 18.86 16.98
C ARG A 4 11.30 17.52 16.32
N ARG A 5 12.48 17.43 15.67
CA ARG A 5 13.05 16.12 15.35
C ARG A 5 13.32 15.45 16.68
N LEU A 6 12.39 14.58 17.06
CA LEU A 6 12.66 13.52 17.99
C LEU A 6 14.01 12.93 17.61
N ARG A 7 14.93 12.85 18.58
CA ARG A 7 16.27 12.28 18.39
C ARG A 7 16.10 10.82 17.96
N SER A 8 15.87 10.58 16.67
CA SER A 8 15.79 9.24 16.12
C SER A 8 17.19 8.63 16.22
N LYS A 9 17.28 7.32 16.44
CA LYS A 9 18.54 6.58 16.54
C LYS A 9 19.31 6.51 15.20
N GLY A 10 19.02 7.39 14.24
CA GLY A 10 19.41 7.29 12.85
C GLY A 10 18.48 6.36 12.05
N GLU A 11 18.69 6.31 10.73
CA GLU A 11 17.86 5.57 9.77
C GLU A 11 18.25 4.08 9.64
N TRP A 12 19.12 3.57 10.52
CA TRP A 12 19.53 2.16 10.52
C TRP A 12 18.37 1.16 10.60
N PRO A 13 17.22 1.43 11.28
CA PRO A 13 16.11 0.48 11.28
C PRO A 13 15.55 0.25 9.88
N THR A 14 15.46 1.31 9.08
CA THR A 14 14.95 1.25 7.70
C THR A 14 15.99 0.62 6.75
N TRP A 15 17.28 0.86 6.96
CA TRP A 15 18.35 0.14 6.23
C TRP A 15 18.36 -1.36 6.53
N LEU A 16 18.29 -1.73 7.81
CA LEU A 16 18.22 -3.13 8.23
C LEU A 16 16.96 -3.79 7.67
N LEU A 17 15.83 -3.11 7.76
CA LEU A 17 14.56 -3.55 7.20
C LEU A 17 14.68 -3.86 5.70
N ALA A 18 15.28 -2.94 4.92
CA ALA A 18 15.50 -3.14 3.49
C ALA A 18 16.36 -4.40 3.25
N ALA A 19 17.49 -4.54 3.96
CA ALA A 19 18.35 -5.70 3.84
C ALA A 19 17.62 -7.02 4.17
N VAL A 20 16.82 -7.03 5.23
CA VAL A 20 16.02 -8.20 5.65
C VAL A 20 14.96 -8.54 4.61
N ILE A 21 14.25 -7.55 4.06
CA ILE A 21 13.23 -7.79 3.03
C ILE A 21 13.87 -8.45 1.80
N TYR A 22 14.97 -7.89 1.28
CA TYR A 22 15.66 -8.45 0.11
C TYR A 22 16.26 -9.84 0.40
N PHE A 23 16.84 -10.03 1.58
CA PHE A 23 17.37 -11.32 2.01
C PHE A 23 16.27 -12.39 2.07
N LEU A 24 15.14 -12.10 2.74
CA LEU A 24 14.03 -13.04 2.86
C LEU A 24 13.36 -13.30 1.51
N TRP A 25 13.20 -12.28 0.67
CA TRP A 25 12.71 -12.46 -0.69
C TRP A 25 13.60 -13.42 -1.48
N ALA A 26 14.92 -13.20 -1.47
CA ALA A 26 15.89 -14.07 -2.15
C ALA A 26 15.88 -15.49 -1.57
N LEU A 27 15.73 -15.63 -0.25
CA LEU A 27 15.62 -16.92 0.42
C LEU A 27 14.37 -17.69 -0.03
N VAL A 28 13.21 -17.04 -0.06
CA VAL A 28 11.96 -17.67 -0.52
C VAL A 28 12.05 -18.04 -2.01
N VAL A 29 12.72 -17.22 -2.83
CA VAL A 29 13.01 -17.55 -4.23
C VAL A 29 13.93 -18.76 -4.34
N ALA A 30 15.02 -18.82 -3.57
CA ALA A 30 15.98 -19.94 -3.62
C ALA A 30 15.34 -21.27 -3.23
N PHE A 31 14.48 -21.28 -2.20
CA PHE A 31 13.82 -22.48 -1.68
C PHE A 31 12.45 -22.76 -2.31
N HIS A 32 12.08 -22.07 -3.40
CA HIS A 32 10.73 -22.13 -3.97
C HIS A 32 10.29 -23.51 -4.49
N ARG A 33 11.24 -24.43 -4.74
CA ARG A 33 10.94 -25.81 -5.18
C ARG A 33 10.56 -26.73 -4.02
N GLU A 34 11.03 -26.40 -2.82
CA GLU A 34 10.83 -27.20 -1.61
C GLU A 34 9.55 -26.81 -0.87
N LEU A 35 9.02 -25.61 -1.16
CA LEU A 35 7.82 -25.09 -0.54
C LEU A 35 6.54 -25.52 -1.30
N PRO A 36 5.52 -26.06 -0.60
CA PRO A 36 4.19 -26.22 -1.17
C PRO A 36 3.64 -24.88 -1.67
N LEU A 37 2.90 -24.88 -2.78
CA LEU A 37 2.40 -23.65 -3.41
C LEU A 37 1.67 -22.69 -2.45
N PRO A 38 0.79 -23.13 -1.53
CA PRO A 38 0.14 -22.21 -0.59
C PRO A 38 1.12 -21.52 0.38
N ILE A 39 2.14 -22.25 0.84
CA ILE A 39 3.17 -21.70 1.73
C ILE A 39 4.07 -20.73 0.97
N LEU A 40 4.43 -21.08 -0.27
CA LEU A 40 5.16 -20.19 -1.14
C LEU A 40 4.37 -18.90 -1.43
N ALA A 41 3.07 -19.00 -1.69
CA ALA A 41 2.21 -17.84 -1.92
C ALA A 41 2.09 -16.94 -0.69
N LEU A 42 2.03 -17.52 0.50
CA LEU A 42 2.01 -16.76 1.76
C LEU A 42 3.35 -16.05 1.98
N LEU A 43 4.47 -16.76 1.93
CA LEU A 43 5.79 -16.19 2.19
C LEU A 43 6.22 -15.20 1.11
N GLY A 44 6.03 -15.55 -0.16
CA GLY A 44 6.30 -14.67 -1.29
C GLY A 44 5.43 -13.42 -1.24
N GLY A 45 4.12 -13.57 -1.00
CA GLY A 45 3.21 -12.45 -0.80
C GLY A 45 3.62 -11.55 0.36
N LEU A 46 4.00 -12.11 1.51
CA LEU A 46 4.47 -11.32 2.66
C LEU A 46 5.71 -10.51 2.32
N THR A 47 6.71 -11.09 1.64
CA THR A 47 7.92 -10.35 1.25
C THR A 47 7.62 -9.21 0.28
N VAL A 48 6.74 -9.42 -0.71
CA VAL A 48 6.34 -8.36 -1.65
C VAL A 48 5.52 -7.27 -0.95
N ALA A 49 4.56 -7.63 -0.08
CA ALA A 49 3.78 -6.65 0.67
C ALA A 49 4.65 -5.81 1.63
N TRP A 50 5.67 -6.44 2.21
CA TRP A 50 6.63 -5.75 3.08
C TRP A 50 7.52 -4.80 2.28
N HIS A 51 7.95 -5.21 1.08
CA HIS A 51 8.65 -4.34 0.14
C HIS A 51 7.80 -3.15 -0.32
N LEU A 52 6.50 -3.35 -0.59
CA LEU A 52 5.56 -2.26 -0.90
C LEU A 52 5.38 -1.29 0.29
N SER A 53 5.45 -1.79 1.52
CA SER A 53 5.46 -0.93 2.71
C SER A 53 6.77 -0.14 2.84
N LEU A 54 7.90 -0.74 2.48
CA LEU A 54 9.18 -0.02 2.38
C LEU A 54 9.16 1.04 1.26
N GLN A 55 8.53 0.76 0.12
CA GLN A 55 8.32 1.75 -0.95
C GLN A 55 7.50 2.96 -0.44
N HIS A 56 6.45 2.71 0.33
CA HIS A 56 5.68 3.77 0.98
C HIS A 56 6.57 4.64 1.87
N GLU A 57 7.33 4.02 2.77
CA GLU A 57 8.26 4.73 3.66
C GLU A 57 9.30 5.55 2.88
N ALA A 58 9.78 5.02 1.75
CA ALA A 58 10.74 5.69 0.87
C ALA A 58 10.18 6.90 0.11
N THR A 59 8.86 6.94 -0.11
CA THR A 59 8.18 8.11 -0.67
C THR A 59 8.37 9.35 0.21
N HIS A 60 8.39 9.13 1.54
CA HIS A 60 8.52 10.17 2.57
C HIS A 60 9.97 10.50 2.95
N GLY A 61 10.96 10.02 2.19
CA GLY A 61 12.36 10.43 2.38
C GLY A 61 13.14 9.59 3.40
N HIS A 62 12.73 8.35 3.63
CA HIS A 62 13.45 7.37 4.44
C HIS A 62 14.00 6.22 3.55
N PRO A 63 15.18 5.66 3.84
CA PRO A 63 16.10 6.00 4.91
C PRO A 63 16.98 7.22 4.59
N THR A 64 16.84 7.83 3.41
CA THR A 64 17.70 8.97 3.03
C THR A 64 16.90 10.16 2.51
N ARG A 65 17.42 11.37 2.74
CA ARG A 65 16.88 12.60 2.15
C ARG A 65 17.18 12.74 0.65
N ILE A 66 17.91 11.80 0.07
CA ILE A 66 18.39 11.86 -1.31
C ILE A 66 17.45 10.98 -2.15
N PRO A 67 16.53 11.56 -2.96
CA PRO A 67 15.46 10.79 -3.58
C PRO A 67 15.96 9.65 -4.49
N TRP A 68 17.05 9.85 -5.23
CA TRP A 68 17.57 8.82 -6.13
C TRP A 68 18.16 7.62 -5.36
N VAL A 69 18.72 7.84 -4.17
CA VAL A 69 19.21 6.73 -3.32
C VAL A 69 18.02 5.89 -2.85
N ASN A 70 16.94 6.53 -2.41
CA ASN A 70 15.71 5.81 -2.05
C ASN A 70 15.15 5.03 -3.26
N THR A 71 15.12 5.65 -4.45
CA THR A 71 14.73 4.95 -5.69
C THR A 71 15.58 3.72 -5.97
N LEU A 72 16.90 3.76 -5.72
CA LEU A 72 17.73 2.55 -5.88
C LEU A 72 17.39 1.48 -4.84
N ILE A 73 17.11 1.87 -3.60
CA ILE A 73 16.79 0.93 -2.52
C ILE A 73 15.45 0.23 -2.79
N VAL A 74 14.44 0.93 -3.29
CA VAL A 74 13.07 0.39 -3.38
C VAL A 74 12.55 0.23 -4.81
N GLY A 75 13.33 0.60 -5.81
CA GLY A 75 12.94 0.60 -7.22
C GLY A 75 12.95 -0.78 -7.89
N ALA A 76 13.47 -1.81 -7.22
CA ALA A 76 13.37 -3.19 -7.72
C ALA A 76 11.89 -3.56 -7.90
N PRO A 77 11.46 -4.06 -9.07
CA PRO A 77 10.04 -4.22 -9.39
C PRO A 77 9.49 -5.53 -8.84
N LEU A 78 9.60 -5.77 -7.52
CA LEU A 78 9.19 -7.04 -6.91
C LEU A 78 7.68 -7.31 -7.03
N ALA A 79 6.86 -6.25 -7.08
CA ALA A 79 5.42 -6.33 -7.37
C ALA A 79 5.08 -6.35 -8.87
N LEU A 80 6.07 -6.18 -9.76
CA LEU A 80 5.97 -6.13 -11.23
C LEU A 80 5.22 -4.94 -11.83
N TYR A 81 4.06 -4.53 -11.28
CA TYR A 81 3.15 -3.63 -11.99
C TYR A 81 3.40 -2.13 -11.77
N LEU A 82 4.05 -1.76 -10.67
CA LEU A 82 4.07 -0.37 -10.19
C LEU A 82 5.48 0.25 -10.22
N PRO A 83 5.76 1.18 -11.14
CA PRO A 83 7.00 1.94 -11.11
C PRO A 83 7.06 2.86 -9.88
N PHE A 84 8.13 2.77 -9.09
CA PHE A 84 8.28 3.56 -7.86
C PHE A 84 8.10 5.09 -8.08
N PRO A 85 8.63 5.73 -9.14
CA PRO A 85 8.41 7.16 -9.36
C PRO A 85 6.93 7.54 -9.53
N ILE A 86 6.14 6.68 -10.19
CA ILE A 86 4.70 6.89 -10.40
C ILE A 86 3.95 6.68 -9.09
N TYR A 87 4.29 5.63 -8.34
CA TYR A 87 3.75 5.42 -7.00
C TYR A 87 3.99 6.62 -6.10
N ARG A 88 5.24 7.09 -6.04
CA ARG A 88 5.65 8.25 -5.25
C ARG A 88 4.86 9.50 -5.63
N GLU A 89 4.69 9.78 -6.92
CA GLU A 89 3.88 10.92 -7.38
C GLU A 89 2.42 10.80 -6.96
N SER A 90 1.81 9.64 -7.20
CA SER A 90 0.40 9.38 -6.86
C SER A 90 0.16 9.48 -5.35
N HIS A 91 1.03 8.86 -4.55
CA HIS A 91 0.89 8.84 -3.10
C HIS A 91 1.14 10.22 -2.46
N LEU A 92 2.09 11.02 -2.99
CA LEU A 92 2.24 12.42 -2.56
C LEU A 92 1.06 13.30 -3.00
N ALA A 93 0.34 12.97 -4.07
CA ALA A 93 -0.92 13.64 -4.41
C ALA A 93 -2.02 13.28 -3.39
N HIS A 94 -2.12 12.00 -3.02
CA HIS A 94 -3.00 11.50 -1.96
C HIS A 94 -2.79 12.25 -0.63
N HIS A 95 -1.55 12.40 -0.16
CA HIS A 95 -1.25 13.17 1.06
C HIS A 95 -1.59 14.67 1.00
N ARG A 96 -1.72 15.23 -0.20
CA ARG A 96 -2.05 16.65 -0.40
C ARG A 96 -3.55 16.88 -0.58
N THR A 97 -4.32 15.84 -0.91
CA THR A 97 -5.77 16.00 -1.07
C THR A 97 -6.44 16.24 0.27
N ARG A 98 -7.46 17.09 0.27
CA ARG A 98 -8.35 17.22 1.43
C ARG A 98 -9.48 16.19 1.36
N GLU A 99 -9.89 15.81 0.15
CA GLU A 99 -10.96 14.86 -0.16
C GLU A 99 -10.47 13.40 -0.19
N LEU A 100 -9.85 12.96 0.92
CA LEU A 100 -9.50 11.55 1.10
C LEU A 100 -10.74 10.66 0.94
N SER A 101 -10.56 9.51 0.28
CA SER A 101 -11.59 8.57 -0.18
C SER A 101 -12.50 9.06 -1.32
N HIS A 102 -12.40 10.31 -1.78
CA HIS A 102 -13.22 10.75 -2.92
C HIS A 102 -12.75 10.11 -4.24
N PRO A 103 -13.63 9.46 -5.00
CA PRO A 103 -13.25 8.62 -6.16
C PRO A 103 -12.59 9.37 -7.32
N LEU A 104 -12.71 10.71 -7.37
CA LEU A 104 -12.11 11.54 -8.42
C LEU A 104 -10.90 12.34 -7.95
N GLU A 105 -10.72 12.52 -6.64
CA GLU A 105 -9.67 13.38 -6.07
C GLU A 105 -8.59 12.60 -5.32
N ASP A 106 -8.91 11.38 -4.88
CA ASP A 106 -8.00 10.50 -4.19
C ASP A 106 -7.68 9.28 -5.05
N SER A 107 -6.41 9.14 -5.42
CA SER A 107 -5.90 8.02 -6.21
C SER A 107 -5.90 6.69 -5.47
N GLU A 108 -6.06 6.68 -4.15
CA GLU A 108 -6.16 5.49 -3.32
C GLU A 108 -7.62 5.12 -2.96
N SER A 109 -8.59 5.86 -3.51
CA SER A 109 -10.00 5.58 -3.27
C SER A 109 -10.44 4.25 -3.88
N PHE A 110 -11.20 3.49 -3.08
CA PHE A 110 -11.92 2.30 -3.50
C PHE A 110 -13.43 2.51 -3.63
N TYR A 111 -13.86 3.76 -3.62
CA TYR A 111 -15.24 4.14 -3.87
C TYR A 111 -15.44 4.47 -5.36
N VAL A 112 -16.69 4.53 -5.78
CA VAL A 112 -17.11 5.08 -7.07
C VAL A 112 -18.17 6.14 -6.85
N THR A 113 -18.28 7.10 -7.77
CA THR A 113 -19.39 8.07 -7.73
C THR A 113 -20.73 7.38 -8.02
N GLU A 114 -21.83 8.04 -7.66
CA GLU A 114 -23.18 7.58 -8.03
C GLU A 114 -23.35 7.42 -9.55
N GLU A 115 -22.82 8.37 -10.32
CA GLU A 115 -22.84 8.33 -11.79
C GLU A 115 -22.04 7.14 -12.35
N GLN A 116 -20.85 6.88 -11.80
CA GLN A 116 -20.05 5.71 -12.16
C GLN A 116 -20.82 4.44 -11.83
N TRP A 117 -21.37 4.33 -10.61
CA TRP A 117 -22.16 3.18 -10.17
C TRP A 117 -23.36 2.91 -11.07
N ALA A 118 -24.09 3.96 -11.49
CA ALA A 118 -25.23 3.86 -12.38
C ALA A 118 -24.86 3.25 -13.75
N ARG A 119 -23.63 3.50 -14.24
CA ARG A 119 -23.10 2.95 -15.51
C ARG A 119 -22.54 1.53 -15.40
N LEU A 120 -22.26 1.04 -14.19
CA LEU A 120 -21.70 -0.30 -14.00
C LEU A 120 -22.76 -1.39 -14.21
N GLY A 121 -22.38 -2.44 -14.96
CA GLY A 121 -23.16 -3.67 -15.05
C GLY A 121 -23.14 -4.49 -13.75
N PRO A 122 -23.99 -5.53 -13.64
CA PRO A 122 -24.18 -6.30 -12.40
C PRO A 122 -22.89 -6.97 -11.91
N VAL A 123 -22.03 -7.44 -12.83
CA VAL A 123 -20.75 -8.07 -12.48
C VAL A 123 -19.82 -7.09 -11.78
N ALA A 124 -19.62 -5.90 -12.33
CA ALA A 124 -18.72 -4.89 -11.76
C ALA A 124 -19.25 -4.38 -10.41
N ARG A 125 -20.57 -4.16 -10.29
CA ARG A 125 -21.21 -3.84 -9.01
C ARG A 125 -21.00 -4.95 -7.97
N GLY A 126 -21.13 -6.22 -8.38
CA GLY A 126 -20.86 -7.37 -7.54
C GLY A 126 -19.41 -7.41 -7.04
N VAL A 127 -18.43 -7.23 -7.94
CA VAL A 127 -17.00 -7.19 -7.58
C VAL A 127 -16.72 -6.07 -6.57
N LEU A 128 -17.18 -4.85 -6.82
CA LEU A 128 -16.99 -3.72 -5.91
C LEU A 128 -17.63 -3.97 -4.54
N THR A 129 -18.82 -4.58 -4.52
CA THR A 129 -19.52 -4.94 -3.27
C THR A 129 -18.75 -6.01 -2.50
N VAL A 130 -18.28 -7.06 -3.16
CA VAL A 130 -17.47 -8.12 -2.53
C VAL A 130 -16.15 -7.55 -2.01
N CYS A 131 -15.52 -6.64 -2.74
CA CYS A 131 -14.33 -5.93 -2.28
C CYS A 131 -14.56 -5.10 -1.00
N GLN A 132 -15.81 -4.78 -0.62
CA GLN A 132 -16.08 -4.16 0.68
C GLN A 132 -15.93 -5.14 1.85
N THR A 133 -15.84 -6.45 1.60
CA THR A 133 -15.35 -7.44 2.58
C THR A 133 -13.83 -7.53 2.53
N LEU A 134 -13.18 -7.86 3.64
CA LEU A 134 -11.72 -7.98 3.67
C LEU A 134 -11.22 -9.15 2.81
N LEU A 135 -11.88 -10.31 2.85
CA LEU A 135 -11.52 -11.45 1.99
C LEU A 135 -11.66 -11.08 0.51
N GLY A 136 -12.78 -10.44 0.14
CA GLY A 136 -12.99 -9.95 -1.21
C GLY A 136 -11.94 -8.92 -1.63
N ARG A 137 -11.53 -8.02 -0.72
CA ARG A 137 -10.45 -7.06 -0.99
C ARG A 137 -9.10 -7.74 -1.23
N ILE A 138 -8.76 -8.77 -0.45
CA ILE A 138 -7.49 -9.50 -0.60
C ILE A 138 -7.47 -10.26 -1.94
N VAL A 139 -8.59 -10.89 -2.31
CA VAL A 139 -8.66 -11.77 -3.49
C VAL A 139 -8.94 -10.97 -4.77
N LEU A 140 -9.96 -10.11 -4.80
CA LEU A 140 -10.39 -9.40 -6.02
C LEU A 140 -9.87 -7.96 -6.10
N GLY A 141 -9.52 -7.37 -4.96
CA GLY A 141 -8.96 -6.01 -4.89
C GLY A 141 -7.71 -5.80 -5.74
N PRO A 142 -6.75 -6.76 -5.82
CA PRO A 142 -5.59 -6.62 -6.71
C PRO A 142 -5.96 -6.35 -8.16
N ILE A 143 -6.93 -7.10 -8.71
CA ILE A 143 -7.39 -6.92 -10.09
C ILE A 143 -8.00 -5.54 -10.25
N HIS A 144 -8.86 -5.14 -9.32
CA HIS A 144 -9.52 -3.83 -9.37
C HIS A 144 -8.52 -2.68 -9.27
N ALA A 145 -7.55 -2.76 -8.36
CA ALA A 145 -6.49 -1.76 -8.20
C ALA A 145 -5.62 -1.64 -9.46
N LEU A 146 -5.26 -2.77 -10.09
CA LEU A 146 -4.52 -2.78 -11.36
C LEU A 146 -5.32 -2.11 -12.48
N VAL A 147 -6.62 -2.42 -12.61
CA VAL A 147 -7.48 -1.81 -13.63
C VAL A 147 -7.54 -0.29 -13.45
N LEU A 148 -7.80 0.20 -12.24
CA LEU A 148 -7.86 1.64 -11.97
C LEU A 148 -6.51 2.32 -12.21
N PHE A 149 -5.42 1.69 -11.76
CA PHE A 149 -4.07 2.18 -12.00
C PHE A 149 -3.78 2.34 -13.49
N PHE A 150 -3.99 1.29 -14.29
CA PHE A 150 -3.68 1.34 -15.72
C PHE A 150 -4.62 2.29 -16.49
N GLN A 151 -5.90 2.40 -16.10
CA GLN A 151 -6.80 3.40 -16.69
C GLN A 151 -6.35 4.83 -16.43
N SER A 152 -5.95 5.12 -15.19
CA SER A 152 -5.37 6.42 -14.82
C SER A 152 -4.06 6.66 -15.58
N GLU A 153 -3.20 5.65 -15.64
CA GLU A 153 -1.90 5.75 -16.29
C GLU A 153 -2.02 5.99 -17.79
N VAL A 154 -2.93 5.32 -18.51
CA VAL A 154 -3.16 5.57 -19.94
C VAL A 154 -3.55 7.02 -20.19
N ARG A 155 -4.39 7.60 -19.31
CA ARG A 155 -4.78 9.02 -19.40
C ARG A 155 -3.56 9.92 -19.17
N LEU A 156 -2.82 9.71 -18.09
CA LEU A 156 -1.66 10.54 -17.73
C LEU A 156 -0.50 10.41 -18.73
N PHE A 157 -0.30 9.22 -19.30
CA PHE A 157 0.68 8.96 -20.34
C PHE A 157 0.39 9.78 -21.61
N ARG A 158 -0.88 9.92 -21.98
CA ARG A 158 -1.29 10.76 -23.13
C ARG A 158 -1.13 12.25 -22.87
N ILE A 159 -1.23 12.68 -21.62
CA ILE A 159 -1.07 14.09 -21.23
C ILE A 159 0.41 14.48 -21.19
N ASP A 160 1.28 13.63 -20.63
CA ASP A 160 2.69 13.92 -20.40
C ASP A 160 3.60 12.75 -20.84
N THR A 161 3.51 12.41 -22.14
CA THR A 161 4.30 11.32 -22.73
C THR A 161 5.80 11.46 -22.50
N PRO A 162 6.44 12.64 -22.72
CA PRO A 162 7.89 12.77 -22.58
C PRO A 162 8.41 12.43 -21.18
N ARG A 163 7.65 12.76 -20.12
CA ARG A 163 8.01 12.42 -18.74
C ARG A 163 7.76 10.94 -18.41
N ARG A 164 6.72 10.35 -19.00
CA ARG A 164 6.24 9.00 -18.66
C ARG A 164 7.03 7.88 -19.35
N VAL A 165 7.44 8.09 -20.61
CA VAL A 165 8.22 7.12 -21.40
C VAL A 165 9.47 6.61 -20.67
N PRO A 166 10.40 7.45 -20.17
CA PRO A 166 11.62 6.95 -19.55
C PRO A 166 11.35 6.14 -18.28
N ILE A 167 10.32 6.49 -17.50
CA ILE A 167 9.93 5.74 -16.30
C ILE A 167 9.48 4.33 -16.68
N TRP A 168 8.61 4.21 -17.68
CA TRP A 168 8.11 2.91 -18.13
C TRP A 168 9.19 2.08 -18.83
N VAL A 169 10.04 2.67 -19.66
CA VAL A 169 11.16 1.96 -20.29
C VAL A 169 12.09 1.36 -19.24
N PHE A 170 12.50 2.16 -18.24
CA PHE A 170 13.36 1.66 -17.16
C PHE A 170 12.68 0.58 -16.34
N HIS A 171 11.40 0.77 -15.98
CA HIS A 171 10.65 -0.21 -15.20
C HIS A 171 10.46 -1.53 -15.95
N LEU A 172 10.06 -1.48 -17.23
CA LEU A 172 9.88 -2.68 -18.05
C LEU A 172 11.21 -3.41 -18.27
N PHE A 173 12.31 -2.67 -18.44
CA PHE A 173 13.63 -3.26 -18.49
C PHE A 173 14.01 -3.94 -17.17
N ALA A 174 13.75 -3.31 -16.03
CA ALA A 174 13.99 -3.91 -14.71
C ALA A 174 13.11 -5.14 -14.45
N VAL A 175 11.84 -5.12 -14.90
CA VAL A 175 10.94 -6.29 -14.83
C VAL A 175 11.46 -7.42 -15.71
N LEU A 176 11.94 -7.11 -16.92
CA LEU A 176 12.55 -8.10 -17.81
C LEU A 176 13.78 -8.74 -17.15
N LEU A 177 14.68 -7.94 -16.59
CA LEU A 177 15.86 -8.44 -15.87
C LEU A 177 15.48 -9.31 -14.67
N LEU A 178 14.46 -8.91 -13.91
CA LEU A 178 13.97 -9.70 -12.78
C LEU A 178 13.41 -11.05 -13.25
N VAL A 179 12.51 -11.04 -14.23
CA VAL A 179 11.84 -12.26 -14.71
C VAL A 179 12.83 -13.22 -15.37
N VAL A 180 13.70 -12.71 -16.25
CA VAL A 180 14.75 -13.53 -16.89
C VAL A 180 15.74 -14.02 -15.85
N GLY A 181 16.13 -13.19 -14.87
CA GLY A 181 17.01 -13.60 -13.78
C GLY A 181 16.41 -14.70 -12.91
N LEU A 182 15.12 -14.61 -12.56
CA LEU A 182 14.40 -15.66 -11.83
C LEU A 182 14.37 -16.98 -12.62
N GLU A 183 14.18 -16.92 -13.93
CA GLU A 183 14.17 -18.10 -14.78
C GLU A 183 15.57 -18.70 -14.95
N VAL A 184 16.58 -17.90 -15.24
CA VAL A 184 17.94 -18.37 -15.51
C VAL A 184 18.65 -18.86 -14.25
N PHE A 185 18.56 -18.10 -13.15
CA PHE A 185 19.34 -18.39 -11.93
C PHE A 185 18.58 -19.22 -10.90
N ALA A 186 17.26 -19.06 -10.80
CA ALA A 186 16.45 -19.85 -9.86
C ALA A 186 15.63 -20.94 -10.57
N GLY A 187 15.42 -20.88 -11.89
CA GLY A 187 14.48 -21.72 -12.63
C GLY A 187 13.05 -21.57 -12.12
N MET A 188 12.69 -20.35 -11.67
CA MET A 188 11.32 -19.99 -11.32
C MET A 188 10.65 -19.34 -12.54
N PRO A 189 9.62 -19.98 -13.13
CA PRO A 189 8.91 -19.40 -14.26
C PRO A 189 8.08 -18.20 -13.82
N ALA A 190 7.90 -17.23 -14.73
CA ALA A 190 7.20 -15.97 -14.47
C ALA A 190 5.81 -16.14 -13.84
N TRP A 191 5.03 -17.12 -14.33
CA TRP A 191 3.67 -17.38 -13.81
C TRP A 191 3.69 -17.75 -12.32
N LYS A 192 4.71 -18.52 -11.87
CA LYS A 192 4.83 -18.95 -10.47
C LYS A 192 5.15 -17.75 -9.59
N TYR A 193 6.00 -16.84 -10.06
CA TYR A 193 6.29 -15.59 -9.37
C TYR A 193 5.05 -14.68 -9.28
N ILE A 194 4.28 -14.55 -10.37
CA ILE A 194 3.04 -13.76 -10.38
C ILE A 194 2.05 -14.31 -9.34
N LEU A 195 1.78 -15.61 -9.35
CA LEU A 195 0.78 -16.24 -8.48
C LEU A 195 1.22 -16.33 -7.01
N CYS A 196 2.53 -16.46 -6.74
CA CYS A 196 3.01 -16.69 -5.37
C CYS A 196 3.68 -15.47 -4.72
N PHE A 197 4.01 -14.42 -5.48
CA PHE A 197 4.69 -13.23 -4.94
C PHE A 197 3.90 -11.97 -5.27
N ALA A 198 3.79 -11.62 -6.55
CA ALA A 198 3.26 -10.32 -6.95
C ALA A 198 1.77 -10.15 -6.58
N TYR A 199 0.92 -11.11 -6.96
CA TYR A 199 -0.51 -11.06 -6.70
C TYR A 199 -0.87 -11.15 -5.20
N PRO A 200 -0.39 -12.15 -4.44
CA PRO A 200 -0.69 -12.21 -3.01
C PRO A 200 -0.06 -11.03 -2.25
N GLY A 201 1.09 -10.50 -2.70
CA GLY A 201 1.69 -9.31 -2.10
C GLY A 201 0.84 -8.06 -2.26
N LEU A 202 0.22 -7.87 -3.43
CA LEU A 202 -0.77 -6.83 -3.62
C LEU A 202 -2.01 -7.07 -2.73
N GLY A 203 -2.53 -8.29 -2.66
CA GLY A 203 -3.67 -8.64 -1.80
C GLY A 203 -3.42 -8.36 -0.32
N ILE A 204 -2.25 -8.73 0.19
CA ILE A 204 -1.83 -8.45 1.57
C ILE A 204 -1.66 -6.95 1.80
N THR A 205 -1.10 -6.21 0.84
CA THR A 205 -0.97 -4.75 0.95
C THR A 205 -2.33 -4.08 1.09
N LEU A 206 -3.36 -4.58 0.42
CA LEU A 206 -4.72 -4.06 0.54
C LEU A 206 -5.39 -4.33 1.90
N VAL A 207 -4.85 -5.23 2.73
CA VAL A 207 -5.26 -5.36 4.14
C VAL A 207 -4.98 -4.07 4.89
N ARG A 208 -3.85 -3.42 4.58
CA ARG A 208 -3.46 -2.14 5.18
C ARG A 208 -4.51 -1.07 4.87
N SER A 209 -4.79 -0.83 3.60
CA SER A 209 -5.67 0.26 3.14
C SER A 209 -7.16 -0.01 3.30
N PHE A 210 -7.57 -1.24 3.61
CA PHE A 210 -8.98 -1.62 3.74
C PHE A 210 -9.77 -0.71 4.71
N HIS A 211 -9.16 -0.31 5.82
CA HIS A 211 -9.81 0.50 6.86
C HIS A 211 -9.02 1.77 7.20
N GLU A 212 -8.16 2.25 6.30
CA GLU A 212 -7.39 3.49 6.50
C GLU A 212 -8.25 4.73 6.26
N HIS A 213 -9.17 4.67 5.29
CA HIS A 213 -10.00 5.82 4.91
C HIS A 213 -11.50 5.55 4.88
N ARG A 214 -12.25 6.61 5.14
CA ARG A 214 -13.71 6.67 4.99
C ARG A 214 -14.17 8.07 4.52
N PRO A 215 -15.32 8.14 3.84
CA PRO A 215 -15.99 9.41 3.61
C PRO A 215 -16.40 10.03 4.96
N HIS A 216 -16.12 11.32 5.15
CA HIS A 216 -16.49 12.05 6.37
C HIS A 216 -16.53 13.56 6.08
N PRO A 217 -17.39 14.37 6.73
CA PRO A 217 -17.44 15.83 6.48
C PRO A 217 -16.18 16.56 6.95
N ALA A 218 -15.69 16.21 8.14
CA ALA A 218 -14.45 16.78 8.67
C ALA A 218 -13.24 16.01 8.14
N TRP A 219 -12.26 16.73 7.58
CA TRP A 219 -11.03 16.15 7.01
C TRP A 219 -10.29 15.23 7.99
N LYS A 220 -10.24 15.59 9.27
CA LYS A 220 -9.57 14.80 10.32
C LYS A 220 -10.24 13.43 10.56
N GLY A 221 -11.55 13.33 10.30
CA GLY A 221 -12.32 12.10 10.47
C GLY A 221 -12.24 11.13 9.27
N ARG A 222 -11.43 11.45 8.25
CA ARG A 222 -11.27 10.65 7.02
C ARG A 222 -10.14 9.63 7.09
N SER A 223 -9.27 9.69 8.11
CA SER A 223 -8.15 8.77 8.30
C SER A 223 -8.26 8.05 9.64
N ALA A 224 -8.01 6.75 9.63
CA ALA A 224 -8.16 5.92 10.81
C ALA A 224 -6.89 5.85 11.66
N MET A 225 -7.06 5.37 12.89
CA MET A 225 -5.97 4.79 13.68
C MET A 225 -6.36 3.38 14.16
N LEU A 226 -5.54 2.39 13.86
CA LEU A 226 -5.72 1.00 14.26
C LEU A 226 -4.61 0.65 15.26
N GLU A 227 -4.95 0.25 16.48
CA GLU A 227 -3.97 -0.18 17.48
C GLU A 227 -3.55 -1.63 17.21
N ALA A 228 -2.61 -1.81 16.28
CA ALA A 228 -2.21 -3.11 15.76
C ALA A 228 -1.25 -3.89 16.69
N GLY A 229 -1.29 -5.21 16.58
CA GLY A 229 -0.31 -6.12 17.18
C GLY A 229 1.07 -6.07 16.50
N PRO A 230 2.11 -6.68 17.10
CA PRO A 230 3.50 -6.55 16.65
C PRO A 230 3.73 -7.01 15.20
N PHE A 231 3.07 -8.09 14.77
CA PHE A 231 3.18 -8.60 13.40
C PHE A 231 2.81 -7.55 12.35
N PHE A 232 1.60 -6.98 12.44
CA PHE A 232 1.14 -6.00 11.46
C PHE A 232 1.83 -4.64 11.60
N ARG A 233 2.23 -4.27 12.81
CA ARG A 233 3.05 -3.06 13.04
C ARG A 233 4.39 -3.13 12.30
N LEU A 234 4.98 -4.33 12.21
CA LEU A 234 6.19 -4.55 11.44
C LEU A 234 5.90 -4.68 9.94
N LEU A 235 4.88 -5.46 9.56
CA LEU A 235 4.54 -5.69 8.15
C LEU A 235 4.17 -4.39 7.41
N PHE A 236 3.41 -3.51 8.06
CA PHE A 236 2.93 -2.25 7.50
C PHE A 236 3.65 -1.03 8.08
N LEU A 237 4.79 -1.22 8.75
CA LEU A 237 5.65 -0.14 9.21
C LEU A 237 4.88 0.93 10.02
N ASN A 238 4.08 0.48 10.98
CA ASN A 238 3.22 1.31 11.81
C ASN A 238 2.26 2.28 11.08
N ASN A 239 2.07 2.16 9.75
CA ASN A 239 1.11 2.94 8.97
C ASN A 239 -0.34 2.70 9.41
N ASN A 240 -0.60 1.66 10.21
CA ASN A 240 -1.86 1.48 10.93
C ASN A 240 -2.24 2.69 11.80
N LEU A 241 -1.29 3.54 12.18
CA LEU A 241 -1.54 4.86 12.80
C LEU A 241 -1.75 5.92 11.71
N HIS A 242 -2.64 5.63 10.76
CA HIS A 242 -2.67 6.29 9.45
C HIS A 242 -2.95 7.79 9.52
N ALA A 243 -3.87 8.22 10.39
CA ALA A 243 -4.12 9.64 10.61
C ALA A 243 -2.90 10.41 11.17
N LEU A 244 -2.06 9.75 11.97
CA LEU A 244 -0.81 10.35 12.46
C LEU A 244 0.21 10.44 11.33
N HIS A 245 0.30 9.38 10.52
CA HIS A 245 1.15 9.37 9.33
C HIS A 245 0.76 10.50 8.35
N HIS A 246 -0.52 10.71 8.07
CA HIS A 246 -0.98 11.84 7.25
C HIS A 246 -0.64 13.22 7.82
N ARG A 247 -0.72 13.37 9.14
CA ARG A 247 -0.41 14.63 9.83
C ARG A 247 1.08 14.92 9.86
N GLU A 248 1.90 13.89 10.03
CA GLU A 248 3.35 13.96 10.22
C GLU A 248 4.08 12.90 9.37
N PRO A 249 4.05 13.03 8.03
CA PRO A 249 4.59 12.02 7.12
C PRO A 249 6.11 11.86 7.21
N ASP A 250 6.82 12.89 7.68
CA ASP A 250 8.27 12.87 7.89
C ASP A 250 8.71 12.09 9.14
N VAL A 251 7.77 11.59 9.95
CA VAL A 251 8.09 10.77 11.12
C VAL A 251 8.34 9.34 10.64
N PRO A 252 9.56 8.79 10.85
CA PRO A 252 9.86 7.46 10.39
C PRO A 252 9.00 6.42 11.10
N TRP A 253 8.71 5.33 10.40
CA TRP A 253 7.81 4.28 10.86
C TRP A 253 8.11 3.76 12.29
N TYR A 254 9.38 3.67 12.68
CA TYR A 254 9.79 3.14 13.98
C TYR A 254 9.58 4.14 15.14
N GLU A 255 9.40 5.43 14.86
CA GLU A 255 9.10 6.47 15.85
C GLU A 255 7.59 6.75 16.00
N LEU A 256 6.77 6.43 14.97
CA LEU A 256 5.32 6.62 15.00
C LEU A 256 4.65 6.10 16.30
N PRO A 257 4.96 4.88 16.80
CA PRO A 257 4.34 4.38 18.02
C PRO A 257 4.68 5.23 19.26
N ARG A 258 5.87 5.82 19.31
CA ARG A 258 6.27 6.66 20.44
C ARG A 258 5.55 8.00 20.41
N VAL A 259 5.45 8.62 19.23
CA VAL A 259 4.66 9.85 19.02
C VAL A 259 3.21 9.61 19.39
N TYR A 260 2.62 8.52 18.89
CA TYR A 260 1.25 8.14 19.20
C TYR A 260 1.01 7.98 20.70
N ARG A 261 1.88 7.24 21.42
CA ARG A 261 1.73 7.08 22.88
C ARG A 261 1.80 8.41 23.64
N GLN A 262 2.63 9.34 23.20
CA GLN A 262 2.78 10.66 23.83
C GLN A 262 1.55 11.55 23.62
N ARG A 263 0.85 11.40 22.49
CA ARG A 263 -0.25 12.29 22.07
C ARG A 263 -1.56 11.55 21.83
N ARG A 264 -1.71 10.36 22.43
CA ARG A 264 -2.83 9.45 22.13
C ARG A 264 -4.18 10.11 22.32
N HIS A 265 -4.39 10.80 23.44
CA HIS A 265 -5.65 11.47 23.74
C HIS A 265 -5.99 12.59 22.74
N GLU A 266 -4.99 13.42 22.39
CA GLU A 266 -5.14 14.48 21.37
C GLU A 266 -5.51 13.88 20.02
N LEU A 267 -4.73 12.89 19.56
CA LEU A 267 -4.89 12.29 18.25
C LEU A 267 -6.22 11.54 18.10
N LEU A 268 -6.66 10.82 19.14
CA LEU A 268 -7.94 10.12 19.11
C LEU A 268 -9.14 11.08 19.20
N GLY A 269 -9.02 12.21 19.90
CA GLY A 269 -10.05 13.23 19.93
C GLY A 269 -10.27 13.92 18.57
N ASP A 270 -9.26 13.92 17.71
CA ASP A 270 -9.28 14.56 16.40
C ASP A 270 -9.94 13.71 15.28
N ILE A 271 -9.98 12.38 15.40
CA ILE A 271 -10.34 11.48 14.28
C ILE A 271 -11.82 11.04 14.26
N HIS A 272 -12.68 11.69 15.03
CA HIS A 272 -14.15 11.48 15.01
C HIS A 272 -14.57 10.00 15.09
N ASP A 273 -14.09 9.28 16.10
CA ASP A 273 -14.37 7.85 16.33
C ASP A 273 -13.82 6.87 15.27
N PHE A 274 -12.95 7.32 14.35
CA PHE A 274 -12.31 6.42 13.38
C PHE A 274 -11.12 5.67 13.97
N HIS A 275 -11.35 5.05 15.13
CA HIS A 275 -10.38 4.31 15.91
C HIS A 275 -10.79 2.84 16.00
N LEU A 276 -9.84 1.92 15.84
CA LEU A 276 -10.08 0.50 16.04
C LEU A 276 -9.15 -0.09 17.10
N PRO A 277 -9.62 -0.18 18.36
CA PRO A 277 -8.93 -0.95 19.40
C PRO A 277 -8.78 -2.41 18.97
N GLY A 278 -7.60 -2.99 19.17
CA GLY A 278 -7.27 -4.35 18.68
C GLY A 278 -6.86 -4.41 17.19
N GLY A 279 -6.89 -3.27 16.50
CA GLY A 279 -6.33 -3.08 15.16
C GLY A 279 -6.79 -4.11 14.14
N TYR A 280 -5.84 -4.69 13.40
CA TYR A 280 -6.16 -5.65 12.34
C TYR A 280 -6.90 -6.89 12.86
N ALA A 281 -6.63 -7.40 14.06
CA ALA A 281 -7.37 -8.58 14.56
C ALA A 281 -8.88 -8.29 14.70
N ALA A 282 -9.22 -7.10 15.22
CA ALA A 282 -10.61 -6.64 15.27
C ALA A 282 -11.20 -6.42 13.87
N MET A 283 -10.40 -5.88 12.94
CA MET A 283 -10.80 -5.68 11.54
C MET A 283 -11.12 -7.01 10.85
N PHE A 284 -10.26 -8.01 10.96
CA PHE A 284 -10.49 -9.36 10.44
C PHE A 284 -11.77 -9.94 11.04
N ARG A 285 -11.91 -9.92 12.38
CA ARG A 285 -13.12 -10.46 13.04
C ARG A 285 -14.41 -9.79 12.57
N ARG A 286 -14.39 -8.47 12.34
CA ARG A 286 -15.60 -7.70 11.99
C ARG A 286 -15.93 -7.79 10.50
N TYR A 287 -14.93 -7.80 9.62
CA TYR A 287 -15.10 -7.56 8.19
C TYR A 287 -14.58 -8.66 7.27
N PHE A 288 -14.12 -9.81 7.78
CA PHE A 288 -13.55 -10.87 6.92
C PHE A 288 -14.48 -11.23 5.75
N VAL A 289 -15.77 -11.46 6.05
CA VAL A 289 -16.82 -11.75 5.05
C VAL A 289 -17.99 -10.77 5.12
N ARG A 290 -17.89 -9.72 5.95
CA ARG A 290 -18.93 -8.69 6.10
C ARG A 290 -18.44 -7.39 5.49
N PRO A 291 -19.27 -6.70 4.69
CA PRO A 291 -18.87 -5.44 4.07
C PRO A 291 -18.61 -4.38 5.14
N LYS A 292 -17.56 -3.58 4.95
CA LYS A 292 -17.26 -2.45 5.85
C LYS A 292 -18.17 -1.24 5.60
N ASP A 293 -18.56 -1.03 4.34
CA ASP A 293 -19.30 0.12 3.85
C ASP A 293 -19.92 -0.17 2.46
N SER A 294 -20.66 0.80 1.92
CA SER A 294 -21.08 0.87 0.52
C SER A 294 -19.89 1.14 -0.42
N PRO A 295 -19.86 0.58 -1.64
CA PRO A 295 -18.89 0.97 -2.66
C PRO A 295 -19.15 2.34 -3.28
N VAL A 296 -20.34 2.92 -3.07
CA VAL A 296 -20.71 4.23 -3.62
C VAL A 296 -20.32 5.33 -2.63
N TYR A 297 -19.56 6.31 -3.09
CA TYR A 297 -19.20 7.49 -2.31
C TYR A 297 -20.46 8.34 -2.04
N PRO A 298 -20.72 8.77 -0.80
CA PRO A 298 -21.90 9.57 -0.48
C PRO A 298 -21.85 10.95 -1.16
N SER A 299 -22.93 11.33 -1.82
CA SER A 299 -23.08 12.62 -2.51
C SER A 299 -23.24 13.82 -1.58
N SER A 300 -23.52 13.59 -0.29
CA SER A 300 -23.58 14.63 0.74
C SER A 300 -22.74 14.24 1.95
N LEU A 301 -21.74 15.07 2.24
CA LEU A 301 -20.93 15.06 3.47
C LEU A 301 -20.90 16.47 4.02
#